data_AF-A0A7S1KMV9-F1
#
_entry.id   AF-A0A7S1KMV9-F1
#
_cell.length_a   1.000
_cell.length_b   1.000
_cell.length_c   1.000
_cell.angle_alpha   90.00
_cell.angle_beta   90.00
_cell.angle_gamma   90.00
#
_symmetry.space_group_name_H-M   'P 1'
#
loop_
_entity.id
_entity.type
_entity.pdbx_description
1 polymer ?
#
loop_
_entity_poly.entity_id
_entity_poly.type
_entity_poly.pdbx_seq_one_letter_code
_entity_poly.pdbx_strand_id
1 'polypeptide(L)'
;PNSNVTSTLKQASSIIILSPTRFFPSESANLFPFKVLLLQRNNRTRFMRNAFVFPGGVLDERNDSNADFWNNGEQESSSLPEDWPHRICAIRETFEESGLCLTEPRLSSSWRKKVHNDATMLHEAVQLQNARLLFERLRPFQRWVTPKQESRRYDTRFYVTQIQSEEEMREIEHDQVEMVNLAWVSPPHALEAAKEYALPPPTWMILRELNHIGHMMKGVPSEAWLDTYFSGDHFGQPFEPTLDLDIQQDGTKQLRQVLLGEGRGRIVHIG
;
A
#
# COMPACT_ATOMS: atom_id res chain seq x y z
N PRO A 1 -13.37 32.32 18.91
CA PRO A 1 -13.73 32.05 17.50
C PRO A 1 -12.80 30.98 16.92
N ASN A 2 -13.07 29.71 17.22
CA ASN A 2 -12.34 28.59 16.62
C ASN A 2 -13.05 28.23 15.33
N SER A 3 -12.45 28.59 14.20
CA SER A 3 -12.89 28.14 12.88
C SER A 3 -12.81 26.62 12.83
N ASN A 4 -13.98 25.97 12.84
CA ASN A 4 -14.13 24.56 12.48
C ASN A 4 -13.74 24.39 11.00
N VAL A 5 -12.44 24.26 10.73
CA VAL A 5 -11.96 23.73 9.46
C VAL A 5 -12.21 22.23 9.53
N THR A 6 -13.32 21.78 8.94
CA THR A 6 -13.54 20.37 8.66
C THR A 6 -12.43 19.91 7.75
N SER A 7 -11.53 19.06 8.25
CA SER A 7 -10.47 18.47 7.43
C SER A 7 -11.11 17.59 6.35
N THR A 8 -10.88 17.92 5.08
CA THR A 8 -11.36 17.14 3.93
C THR A 8 -10.76 15.73 4.00
N LEU A 9 -11.61 14.70 3.99
CA LEU A 9 -11.20 13.31 3.97
C LEU A 9 -10.78 12.94 2.54
N LYS A 10 -9.48 12.74 2.31
CA LYS A 10 -8.95 12.35 0.99
C LYS A 10 -9.07 10.85 0.79
N GLN A 11 -9.53 10.43 -0.39
CA GLN A 11 -9.49 9.01 -0.78
C GLN A 11 -8.07 8.63 -1.18
N ALA A 12 -7.60 7.46 -0.74
CA ALA A 12 -6.25 6.99 -1.00
C ALA A 12 -6.22 5.47 -1.21
N SER A 13 -5.16 4.98 -1.84
CA SER A 13 -4.95 3.55 -2.06
C SER A 13 -3.48 3.18 -1.89
N SER A 14 -3.22 1.96 -1.43
CA SER A 14 -1.86 1.47 -1.20
C SER A 14 -1.76 -0.03 -1.45
N ILE A 15 -0.59 -0.49 -1.93
CA ILE A 15 -0.34 -1.90 -2.23
C ILE A 15 0.73 -2.46 -1.29
N ILE A 16 0.37 -3.53 -0.60
CA ILE A 16 1.29 -4.41 0.12
C ILE A 16 1.82 -5.43 -0.88
N ILE A 17 3.10 -5.33 -1.23
CA ILE A 17 3.73 -6.22 -2.21
C ILE A 17 4.49 -7.31 -1.46
N LEU A 18 4.07 -8.56 -1.64
CA LEU A 18 4.74 -9.74 -1.09
C LEU A 18 5.74 -10.30 -2.12
N SER A 19 6.95 -10.63 -1.70
CA SER A 19 7.90 -11.38 -2.52
C SER A 19 8.24 -12.70 -1.84
N PRO A 20 8.08 -13.85 -2.54
CA PRO A 20 8.53 -15.12 -2.02
C PRO A 20 10.00 -15.10 -1.61
N THR A 21 10.30 -15.60 -0.42
CA THR A 21 11.66 -15.47 0.12
C THR A 21 12.71 -16.22 -0.72
N ARG A 22 12.29 -17.20 -1.52
CA ARG A 22 13.16 -17.90 -2.50
C ARG A 22 13.82 -16.98 -3.53
N PHE A 23 13.28 -15.79 -3.79
CA PHE A 23 13.90 -14.82 -4.70
C PHE A 23 15.06 -14.03 -4.05
N PHE A 24 15.40 -14.31 -2.78
CA PHE A 24 16.50 -13.67 -2.06
C PHE A 24 17.64 -14.68 -1.81
N PRO A 25 18.86 -14.43 -2.33
CA PRO A 25 19.95 -15.42 -2.33
C PRO A 25 20.71 -15.62 -1.00
N SER A 26 20.33 -15.00 0.13
CA SER A 26 21.12 -15.09 1.39
C SER A 26 20.67 -16.23 2.33
N GLU A 27 21.61 -16.86 3.04
CA GLU A 27 21.35 -17.99 3.95
C GLU A 27 20.38 -17.67 5.11
N SER A 28 20.24 -16.38 5.48
CA SER A 28 19.29 -15.91 6.50
C SER A 28 17.84 -15.80 5.99
N ALA A 29 17.59 -16.09 4.71
CA ALA A 29 16.29 -15.98 4.07
C ALA A 29 15.29 -17.06 4.56
N ASN A 30 15.72 -18.16 5.16
CA ASN A 30 14.87 -19.35 5.31
C ASN A 30 13.89 -19.40 6.51
N LEU A 31 13.62 -18.30 7.23
CA LEU A 31 12.75 -18.37 8.42
C LEU A 31 11.31 -17.89 8.21
N PHE A 32 11.04 -17.03 7.22
CA PHE A 32 9.70 -16.47 6.97
C PHE A 32 9.32 -16.63 5.49
N PRO A 33 8.06 -16.98 5.15
CA PRO A 33 7.70 -17.37 3.79
C PRO A 33 7.88 -16.25 2.75
N PHE A 34 7.72 -14.99 3.15
CA PHE A 34 7.82 -13.84 2.25
C PHE A 34 8.55 -12.65 2.88
N LYS A 35 8.99 -11.74 2.02
CA LYS A 35 9.32 -10.36 2.37
C LYS A 35 8.26 -9.41 1.86
N VAL A 36 8.13 -8.26 2.50
CA VAL A 36 7.26 -7.17 2.08
C VAL A 36 8.11 -6.03 1.53
N LEU A 37 7.59 -5.31 0.54
CA LEU A 37 8.20 -4.07 0.08
C LEU A 37 7.81 -2.91 1.01
N LEU A 38 8.80 -2.20 1.53
CA LEU A 38 8.61 -0.90 2.19
C LEU A 38 9.45 0.16 1.50
N LEU A 39 8.88 1.35 1.30
CA LEU A 39 9.54 2.52 0.74
C LEU A 39 9.80 3.54 1.86
N GLN A 40 10.99 4.13 1.85
CA GLN A 40 11.35 5.17 2.81
C GLN A 40 11.07 6.54 2.22
N ARG A 41 10.18 7.31 2.87
CA ARG A 41 9.82 8.66 2.41
C ARG A 41 10.98 9.64 2.55
N ASN A 42 11.18 10.49 1.55
CA ASN A 42 12.17 11.56 1.56
C ASN A 42 11.87 12.60 2.68
N ASN A 43 12.94 13.13 3.30
CA ASN A 43 12.95 14.18 4.32
C ASN A 43 12.27 15.50 3.88
N ARG A 44 12.01 15.69 2.58
CA ARG A 44 11.32 16.89 2.05
C ARG A 44 9.81 16.85 2.23
N THR A 45 9.22 15.69 2.52
CA THR A 45 7.78 15.58 2.76
C THR A 45 7.40 16.19 4.12
N ARG A 46 6.31 16.95 4.18
CA ARG A 46 5.89 17.72 5.38
C ARG A 46 5.22 16.86 6.46
N PHE A 47 5.09 15.53 6.24
CA PHE A 47 4.39 14.59 7.11
C PHE A 47 5.19 13.28 7.20
N MET A 48 5.51 12.84 8.43
CA MET A 48 6.27 11.62 8.77
C MET A 48 7.53 11.39 7.92
N ARG A 49 8.53 12.25 8.11
CA ARG A 49 9.85 12.16 7.46
C ARG A 49 10.57 10.86 7.85
N ASN A 50 11.27 10.25 6.88
CA ASN A 50 12.02 8.99 7.04
C ASN A 50 11.18 7.77 7.45
N ALA A 51 9.86 7.89 7.43
CA ALA A 51 8.98 6.77 7.74
C ALA A 51 9.01 5.74 6.59
N PHE A 52 8.91 4.47 6.96
CA PHE A 52 8.71 3.38 6.01
C PHE A 52 7.23 3.14 5.79
N VAL A 53 6.82 3.11 4.54
CA VAL A 53 5.42 2.97 4.11
C VAL A 53 5.30 1.93 3.00
N PHE A 54 4.10 1.44 2.76
CA PHE A 54 3.80 0.71 1.53
C PHE A 54 3.64 1.72 0.38
N PRO A 55 3.92 1.34 -0.88
CA PRO A 55 3.65 2.20 -2.02
C PRO A 55 2.17 2.58 -2.07
N GLY A 56 1.88 3.83 -2.40
CA GLY A 56 0.51 4.33 -2.45
C GLY A 56 0.38 5.82 -2.22
N GLY A 57 -0.77 6.34 -2.61
CA GLY A 57 -1.03 7.78 -2.60
C GLY A 57 -2.51 8.13 -2.68
N VAL A 58 -2.74 9.39 -3.01
CA VAL A 58 -4.08 9.96 -3.07
C VAL A 58 -4.69 9.65 -4.42
N LEU A 59 -5.97 9.30 -4.40
CA LEU A 59 -6.75 9.08 -5.62
C LEU A 59 -6.88 10.39 -6.39
N ASP A 60 -6.53 10.37 -7.67
CA ASP A 60 -6.83 11.45 -8.59
C ASP A 60 -8.29 11.32 -9.06
N GLU A 61 -9.19 12.10 -8.45
CA GLU A 61 -10.63 11.99 -8.72
C GLU A 61 -11.00 12.21 -10.19
N ARG A 62 -10.19 12.95 -10.95
CA ARG A 62 -10.49 13.26 -12.35
C ARG A 62 -10.01 12.17 -13.29
N ASN A 63 -8.95 11.45 -12.92
CA ASN A 63 -8.28 10.49 -13.79
C ASN A 63 -8.53 9.04 -13.36
N ASP A 64 -8.36 8.75 -12.07
CA ASP A 64 -8.54 7.40 -11.52
C ASP A 64 -10.02 7.00 -11.49
N SER A 65 -10.95 7.96 -11.45
CA SER A 65 -12.41 7.71 -11.45
C SER A 65 -13.08 8.00 -12.80
N ASN A 66 -12.32 8.18 -13.89
CA ASN A 66 -12.89 8.47 -15.20
C ASN A 66 -13.35 7.20 -15.93
N ALA A 67 -14.65 6.88 -15.83
CA ALA A 67 -15.19 5.70 -16.50
C ALA A 67 -15.03 5.77 -18.03
N ASP A 68 -15.09 6.96 -18.63
CA ASP A 68 -14.88 7.15 -20.08
C ASP A 68 -13.41 6.99 -20.50
N PHE A 69 -12.46 6.84 -19.57
CA PHE A 69 -11.09 6.41 -19.90
C PHE A 69 -10.99 4.90 -19.80
N TRP A 70 -11.52 4.35 -18.70
CA TRP A 70 -11.24 2.98 -18.31
C TRP A 70 -12.26 1.95 -18.80
N ASN A 71 -13.40 2.39 -19.37
CA ASN A 71 -14.50 1.53 -19.81
C ASN A 71 -14.73 1.54 -21.34
N ASN A 72 -13.74 1.96 -22.14
CA ASN A 72 -13.90 2.21 -23.58
C ASN A 72 -13.99 0.96 -24.49
N GLY A 73 -14.52 -0.15 -23.99
CA GLY A 73 -15.16 -1.15 -24.84
C GLY A 73 -14.31 -2.31 -25.37
N GLU A 74 -13.04 -2.46 -24.96
CA GLU A 74 -12.21 -3.63 -25.36
C GLU A 74 -12.10 -4.72 -24.27
N GLN A 75 -12.57 -4.45 -23.04
CA GLN A 75 -12.71 -5.49 -22.01
C GLN A 75 -14.09 -6.14 -22.11
N GLU A 76 -14.25 -7.04 -23.08
CA GLU A 76 -15.43 -7.90 -23.14
C GLU A 76 -15.54 -8.74 -21.84
N SER A 77 -16.63 -8.52 -21.10
CA SER A 77 -17.27 -9.47 -20.17
C SER A 77 -17.02 -9.40 -18.65
N SER A 78 -16.34 -8.39 -18.10
CA SER A 78 -16.46 -8.13 -16.64
C SER A 78 -16.68 -6.66 -16.34
N SER A 79 -17.83 -6.33 -15.73
CA SER A 79 -18.03 -5.01 -15.12
C SER A 79 -16.85 -4.69 -14.22
N LEU A 80 -16.31 -3.46 -14.32
CA LEU A 80 -15.28 -2.97 -13.42
C LEU A 80 -15.67 -3.27 -11.95
N PRO A 81 -14.74 -3.75 -11.10
CA PRO A 81 -15.00 -3.98 -9.68
C PRO A 81 -15.55 -2.71 -9.01
N GLU A 82 -16.39 -2.80 -7.98
CA GLU A 82 -16.97 -1.61 -7.31
C GLU A 82 -15.89 -0.61 -6.84
N ASP A 83 -14.73 -1.11 -6.46
CA ASP A 83 -13.58 -0.35 -5.99
C ASP A 83 -12.56 -0.02 -7.09
N TRP A 84 -12.93 -0.15 -8.38
CA TRP A 84 -12.02 0.06 -9.52
C TRP A 84 -11.24 1.38 -9.48
N PRO A 85 -11.78 2.55 -9.04
CA PRO A 85 -10.98 3.78 -9.01
C PRO A 85 -9.80 3.66 -8.04
N HIS A 86 -10.00 2.94 -6.93
CA HIS A 86 -8.94 2.69 -5.96
C HIS A 86 -7.93 1.67 -6.46
N ARG A 87 -8.34 0.69 -7.25
CA ARG A 87 -7.42 -0.25 -7.92
C ARG A 87 -6.52 0.48 -8.91
N ILE A 88 -7.08 1.41 -9.69
CA ILE A 88 -6.31 2.23 -10.63
C ILE A 88 -5.32 3.12 -9.88
N CYS A 89 -5.78 3.86 -8.87
CA CYS A 89 -4.91 4.65 -7.99
C CYS A 89 -3.78 3.79 -7.42
N ALA A 90 -4.09 2.60 -6.89
CA ALA A 90 -3.10 1.70 -6.32
C ALA A 90 -2.05 1.24 -7.34
N ILE A 91 -2.47 0.87 -8.56
CA ILE A 91 -1.57 0.49 -9.66
C ILE A 91 -0.70 1.66 -10.09
N ARG A 92 -1.31 2.83 -10.27
CA ARG A 92 -0.64 4.06 -10.69
C ARG A 92 0.48 4.43 -9.72
N GLU A 93 0.14 4.64 -8.45
CA GLU A 93 1.08 5.02 -7.39
C GLU A 93 2.18 3.97 -7.22
N THR A 94 1.84 2.68 -7.32
CA THR A 94 2.85 1.61 -7.22
C THR A 94 3.83 1.63 -8.39
N PHE A 95 3.36 1.89 -9.60
CA PHE A 95 4.23 2.04 -10.77
C PHE A 95 5.13 3.28 -10.63
N GLU A 96 4.58 4.40 -10.19
CA GLU A 96 5.33 5.64 -9.92
C GLU A 96 6.43 5.42 -8.88
N GLU A 97 6.08 4.90 -7.71
CA GLU A 97 6.98 4.87 -6.54
C GLU A 97 7.93 3.68 -6.52
N SER A 98 7.54 2.52 -7.09
CA SER A 98 8.32 1.28 -7.04
C SER A 98 8.69 0.66 -8.38
N GLY A 99 8.09 1.12 -9.48
CA GLY A 99 8.32 0.56 -10.81
C GLY A 99 7.59 -0.76 -11.09
N LEU A 100 6.99 -1.41 -10.08
CA LEU A 100 6.20 -2.62 -10.30
C LEU A 100 5.02 -2.31 -11.24
N CYS A 101 5.05 -2.91 -12.42
CA CYS A 101 4.06 -2.70 -13.45
C CYS A 101 2.97 -3.78 -13.39
N LEU A 102 1.75 -3.39 -12.99
CA LEU A 102 0.59 -4.29 -12.90
C LEU A 102 -0.30 -4.18 -14.14
N THR A 103 0.32 -4.34 -15.31
CA THR A 103 -0.34 -4.37 -16.61
C THR A 103 0.10 -5.58 -17.43
N GLU A 104 -0.72 -5.95 -18.42
CA GLU A 104 -0.36 -6.95 -19.41
C GLU A 104 -0.67 -6.46 -20.83
N PRO A 105 0.33 -6.37 -21.73
CA PRO A 105 1.76 -6.48 -21.43
C PRO A 105 2.25 -5.41 -20.44
N ARG A 106 3.44 -5.62 -19.85
CA ARG A 106 4.07 -4.62 -18.96
C ARG A 106 4.38 -3.34 -19.73
N LEU A 107 4.07 -2.18 -19.15
CA LEU A 107 4.44 -0.89 -19.72
C LEU A 107 5.96 -0.70 -19.67
N SER A 108 6.53 -0.11 -20.71
CA SER A 108 7.92 0.36 -20.68
C SER A 108 8.18 1.30 -19.50
N SER A 109 9.33 1.13 -18.82
CA SER A 109 9.78 2.00 -17.72
C SER A 109 9.90 3.48 -18.11
N SER A 110 10.01 3.78 -19.41
CA SER A 110 9.99 5.16 -19.93
C SER A 110 8.69 5.92 -19.62
N TRP A 111 7.59 5.21 -19.34
CA TRP A 111 6.32 5.82 -18.95
C TRP A 111 6.30 6.26 -17.48
N ARG A 112 7.11 5.66 -16.62
CA ARG A 112 7.07 5.88 -15.17
C ARG A 112 7.15 7.35 -14.79
N LYS A 113 8.14 8.06 -15.33
CA LYS A 113 8.31 9.49 -15.08
C LYS A 113 7.18 10.34 -15.66
N LYS A 114 6.56 9.92 -16.77
CA LYS A 114 5.42 10.63 -17.36
C LYS A 114 4.19 10.49 -16.47
N VAL A 115 3.89 9.26 -16.03
CA VAL A 115 2.79 8.97 -15.09
C VAL A 115 2.96 9.74 -13.79
N HIS A 116 4.16 9.76 -13.22
CA HIS A 116 4.45 10.50 -12.00
C HIS A 116 4.20 12.02 -12.12
N ASN A 117 4.44 12.61 -13.30
CA ASN A 117 4.19 14.02 -13.53
C ASN A 117 2.73 14.32 -13.89
N ASP A 118 2.01 13.35 -14.45
CA ASP A 118 0.64 13.49 -14.93
C ASP A 118 -0.07 12.13 -14.93
N ALA A 119 -1.05 11.98 -14.03
CA ALA A 119 -1.80 10.75 -13.85
C ALA A 119 -2.56 10.29 -15.11
N THR A 120 -2.89 11.20 -16.05
CA THR A 120 -3.53 10.84 -17.33
C THR A 120 -2.63 9.97 -18.20
N MET A 121 -1.31 10.08 -18.04
CA MET A 121 -0.34 9.35 -18.84
C MET A 121 -0.39 7.83 -18.60
N LEU A 122 -0.97 7.37 -17.50
CA LEU A 122 -1.16 5.93 -17.29
C LEU A 122 -2.16 5.38 -18.30
N HIS A 123 -3.29 6.06 -18.47
CA HIS A 123 -4.30 5.67 -19.46
C HIS A 123 -3.71 5.72 -20.89
N GLU A 124 -2.97 6.78 -21.22
CA GLU A 124 -2.30 6.88 -22.53
C GLU A 124 -1.30 5.73 -22.75
N ALA A 125 -0.49 5.40 -21.75
CA ALA A 125 0.48 4.32 -21.82
C ALA A 125 -0.18 2.95 -22.03
N VAL A 126 -1.32 2.72 -21.36
CA VAL A 126 -2.13 1.50 -21.46
C VAL A 126 -2.72 1.39 -22.86
N GLN A 127 -3.30 2.47 -23.40
CA GLN A 127 -3.86 2.50 -24.76
C GLN A 127 -2.79 2.28 -25.84
N LEU A 128 -1.69 3.03 -25.80
CA LEU A 128 -0.64 2.98 -26.83
C LEU A 128 0.10 1.64 -26.87
N GLN A 129 0.19 0.92 -25.75
CA GLN A 129 0.82 -0.41 -25.68
C GLN A 129 -0.19 -1.55 -25.75
N ASN A 130 -1.47 -1.25 -26.00
CA ASN A 130 -2.55 -2.23 -26.01
C ASN A 130 -2.53 -3.13 -24.76
N ALA A 131 -2.35 -2.51 -23.61
CA ALA A 131 -2.26 -3.19 -22.32
C ALA A 131 -3.60 -3.18 -21.58
N ARG A 132 -3.73 -4.10 -20.63
CA ARG A 132 -4.82 -4.11 -19.64
C ARG A 132 -4.26 -3.97 -18.24
N LEU A 133 -5.03 -3.37 -17.33
CA LEU A 133 -4.71 -3.35 -15.91
C LEU A 133 -5.02 -4.71 -15.28
N LEU A 134 -4.12 -5.21 -14.43
CA LEU A 134 -4.24 -6.52 -13.76
C LEU A 134 -5.00 -6.41 -12.42
N PHE A 135 -6.28 -6.03 -12.46
CA PHE A 135 -7.09 -5.88 -11.24
C PHE A 135 -7.20 -7.17 -10.42
N GLU A 136 -7.19 -8.32 -11.08
CA GLU A 136 -7.23 -9.64 -10.45
C GLU A 136 -6.01 -9.92 -9.55
N ARG A 137 -4.90 -9.21 -9.77
CA ARG A 137 -3.69 -9.31 -8.92
C ARG A 137 -3.80 -8.52 -7.62
N LEU A 138 -4.88 -7.75 -7.42
CA LEU A 138 -5.11 -6.98 -6.21
C LEU A 138 -6.19 -7.65 -5.35
N ARG A 139 -5.77 -8.19 -4.20
CA ARG A 139 -6.70 -8.69 -3.19
C ARG A 139 -7.00 -7.58 -2.16
N PRO A 140 -8.27 -7.16 -1.97
CA PRO A 140 -8.61 -6.25 -0.89
C PRO A 140 -8.15 -6.80 0.46
N PHE A 141 -7.54 -5.96 1.31
CA PHE A 141 -7.02 -6.41 2.60
C PHE A 141 -7.59 -5.63 3.77
N GLN A 142 -7.38 -4.32 3.82
CA GLN A 142 -7.86 -3.47 4.92
C GLN A 142 -8.28 -2.09 4.39
N ARG A 143 -9.23 -1.44 5.07
CA ARG A 143 -9.59 -0.04 4.82
C ARG A 143 -9.38 0.75 6.11
N TRP A 144 -8.64 1.85 6.03
CA TRP A 144 -8.25 2.66 7.18
C TRP A 144 -8.70 4.09 7.02
N VAL A 145 -9.43 4.59 8.01
CA VAL A 145 -9.88 5.99 8.04
C VAL A 145 -9.10 6.71 9.13
N THR A 146 -8.44 7.80 8.76
CA THR A 146 -7.69 8.61 9.72
C THR A 146 -8.68 9.25 10.72
N PRO A 147 -8.38 9.30 12.02
CA PRO A 147 -9.33 9.75 13.03
C PRO A 147 -9.77 11.21 12.81
N LYS A 148 -10.98 11.56 13.24
CA LYS A 148 -11.55 12.91 13.05
C LYS A 148 -10.75 14.04 13.71
N GLN A 149 -9.95 13.72 14.72
CA GLN A 149 -9.12 14.67 15.46
C GLN A 149 -7.89 15.14 14.65
N GLU A 150 -7.54 14.42 13.58
CA GLU A 150 -6.39 14.74 12.77
C GLU A 150 -6.71 15.83 11.72
N SER A 151 -5.77 16.77 11.57
CA SER A 151 -5.89 17.87 10.60
C SER A 151 -5.77 17.41 9.14
N ARG A 152 -5.15 16.26 8.91
CA ARG A 152 -5.03 15.62 7.59
C ARG A 152 -5.63 14.24 7.70
N ARG A 153 -6.64 13.96 6.88
CA ARG A 153 -7.37 12.71 6.95
C ARG A 153 -7.39 12.00 5.62
N TYR A 154 -7.19 10.71 5.68
CA TYR A 154 -7.21 9.80 4.55
C TYR A 154 -8.17 8.65 4.84
N ASP A 155 -8.89 8.23 3.81
CA ASP A 155 -9.64 6.98 3.73
C ASP A 155 -8.87 6.08 2.76
N THR A 156 -8.02 5.23 3.31
CA THR A 156 -7.02 4.47 2.55
C THR A 156 -7.45 3.02 2.41
N ARG A 157 -7.54 2.54 1.18
CA ARG A 157 -7.75 1.14 0.85
C ARG A 157 -6.41 0.46 0.60
N PHE A 158 -6.14 -0.59 1.37
CA PHE A 158 -4.93 -1.41 1.24
C PHE A 158 -5.25 -2.69 0.50
N TYR A 159 -4.49 -2.94 -0.56
CA TYR A 159 -4.52 -4.17 -1.34
C TYR A 159 -3.27 -5.00 -1.06
N VAL A 160 -3.36 -6.31 -1.26
CA VAL A 160 -2.20 -7.21 -1.27
C VAL A 160 -2.00 -7.71 -2.69
N THR A 161 -0.73 -7.74 -3.11
CA THR A 161 -0.29 -8.41 -4.33
C THR A 161 0.99 -9.19 -4.07
N GLN A 162 1.41 -9.99 -5.05
CA GLN A 162 2.58 -10.83 -4.95
C GLN A 162 3.44 -10.74 -6.22
N ILE A 163 4.76 -10.73 -6.02
CA ILE A 163 5.76 -10.91 -7.08
C ILE A 163 5.69 -12.34 -7.61
N GLN A 164 5.56 -12.47 -8.93
CA GLN A 164 5.38 -13.76 -9.61
C GLN A 164 6.66 -14.28 -10.26
N SER A 165 7.68 -13.44 -10.46
CA SER A 165 8.95 -13.83 -11.07
C SER A 165 10.14 -13.03 -10.54
N GLU A 166 11.36 -13.56 -10.74
CA GLU A 166 12.59 -12.81 -10.46
C GLU A 166 12.75 -11.58 -11.37
N GLU A 167 12.18 -11.61 -12.57
CA GLU A 167 12.20 -10.48 -13.49
C GLU A 167 11.41 -9.29 -12.91
N GLU A 168 10.17 -9.52 -12.44
CA GLU A 168 9.40 -8.48 -11.74
C GLU A 168 10.16 -7.92 -10.54
N MET A 169 10.86 -8.79 -9.80
CA MET A 169 11.63 -8.36 -8.65
C MET A 169 12.82 -7.46 -9.01
N ARG A 170 13.50 -7.74 -10.13
CA ARG A 170 14.66 -6.96 -10.59
C ARG A 170 14.28 -5.59 -11.14
N GLU A 171 13.05 -5.43 -11.60
CA GLU A 171 12.51 -4.15 -12.10
C GLU A 171 12.10 -3.18 -10.97
N ILE A 172 12.00 -3.68 -9.74
CA ILE A 172 11.57 -2.86 -8.61
C ILE A 172 12.72 -1.98 -8.12
N GLU A 173 12.51 -0.67 -8.23
CA GLU A 173 13.42 0.37 -7.80
C GLU A 173 12.60 1.58 -7.33
N HIS A 174 13.09 2.33 -6.33
CA HIS A 174 12.41 3.54 -5.90
C HIS A 174 12.61 4.70 -6.89
N ASP A 175 11.67 5.64 -6.94
CA ASP A 175 11.64 6.76 -7.89
C ASP A 175 12.75 7.82 -7.67
N GLN A 176 13.51 7.73 -6.58
CA GLN A 176 14.54 8.67 -6.11
C GLN A 176 14.06 10.10 -5.85
N VAL A 177 12.79 10.42 -6.10
CA VAL A 177 12.19 11.75 -5.94
C VAL A 177 11.44 11.81 -4.63
N GLU A 178 10.39 11.00 -4.50
CA GLU A 178 9.58 10.91 -3.29
C GLU A 178 10.14 9.93 -2.27
N MET A 179 10.80 8.87 -2.75
CA MET A 179 11.32 7.79 -1.94
C MET A 179 12.85 7.75 -2.02
N VAL A 180 13.50 7.73 -0.86
CA VAL A 180 14.97 7.77 -0.74
C VAL A 180 15.60 6.39 -0.59
N ASN A 181 14.79 5.39 -0.24
CA ASN A 181 15.26 4.02 -0.03
C ASN A 181 14.11 3.03 -0.26
N LEU A 182 14.47 1.78 -0.51
CA LEU A 182 13.58 0.66 -0.71
C LEU A 182 14.10 -0.53 0.09
N ALA A 183 13.22 -1.17 0.85
CA ALA A 183 13.57 -2.32 1.68
C ALA A 183 12.63 -3.50 1.42
N TRP A 184 13.22 -4.62 1.02
CA TRP A 184 12.59 -5.93 1.11
C TRP A 184 12.91 -6.55 2.47
N VAL A 185 11.91 -6.62 3.35
CA VAL A 185 12.08 -7.04 4.73
C VAL A 185 10.97 -8.01 5.14
N SER A 186 11.22 -8.99 5.99
CA SER A 186 10.11 -9.81 6.50
C SER A 186 9.33 -9.04 7.57
N PRO A 187 8.02 -9.28 7.76
CA PRO A 187 7.23 -8.62 8.79
C PRO A 187 7.85 -8.65 10.20
N PRO A 188 8.40 -9.78 10.71
CA PRO A 188 9.10 -9.77 12.00
C PRO A 188 10.26 -8.75 12.07
N HIS A 189 11.10 -8.70 11.03
CA HIS A 189 12.24 -7.79 11.01
C HIS A 189 11.81 -6.32 10.85
N ALA A 190 10.74 -6.04 10.10
CA ALA A 190 10.20 -4.69 9.96
C ALA A 190 9.66 -4.16 11.30
N LEU A 191 8.98 -5.02 12.07
CA LEU A 191 8.47 -4.68 13.40
C LEU A 191 9.61 -4.47 14.41
N GLU A 192 10.69 -5.24 14.32
CA GLU A 192 11.88 -5.03 15.14
C GLU A 192 12.57 -3.71 14.80
N ALA A 193 12.71 -3.40 13.51
CA ALA A 193 13.29 -2.15 13.02
C ALA A 193 12.44 -0.90 13.37
N ALA A 194 11.16 -1.09 13.72
CA ALA A 194 10.27 -0.01 14.15
C ALA A 194 10.74 0.69 15.45
N LYS A 195 11.69 0.10 16.19
CA LYS A 195 12.37 0.73 17.33
C LYS A 195 13.26 1.91 16.91
N GLU A 196 13.76 1.89 15.69
CA GLU A 196 14.69 2.89 15.15
C GLU A 196 14.06 3.74 14.04
N TYR A 197 13.07 3.19 13.33
CA TYR A 197 12.42 3.84 12.19
C TYR A 197 10.92 4.03 12.42
N ALA A 198 10.40 5.17 11.97
CA ALA A 198 8.98 5.45 12.07
C ALA A 198 8.16 4.56 11.11
N LEU A 199 7.13 3.91 11.66
CA LEU A 199 6.08 3.25 10.88
C LEU A 199 4.75 3.95 11.17
N PRO A 200 4.01 4.41 10.15
CA PRO A 200 2.65 4.87 10.33
C PRO A 200 1.78 3.82 11.03
N PRO A 201 0.76 4.21 11.81
CA PRO A 201 -0.11 3.26 12.51
C PRO A 201 -0.73 2.19 11.58
N PRO A 202 -1.25 2.53 10.38
CA PRO A 202 -1.72 1.51 9.43
C PRO A 202 -0.61 0.54 9.02
N THR A 203 0.58 1.04 8.67
CA THR A 203 1.71 0.21 8.25
C THR A 203 2.12 -0.78 9.34
N TRP A 204 2.30 -0.30 10.57
CA TRP A 204 2.69 -1.16 11.69
C TRP A 204 1.64 -2.23 11.99
N MET A 205 0.35 -1.89 11.97
CA MET A 205 -0.73 -2.85 12.22
C MET A 205 -0.84 -3.90 11.11
N ILE A 206 -0.74 -3.47 9.85
CA ILE A 206 -0.69 -4.39 8.71
C ILE A 206 0.50 -5.33 8.83
N LEU A 207 1.69 -4.83 9.19
CA LEU A 207 2.87 -5.68 9.41
C LEU A 207 2.67 -6.71 10.52
N ARG A 208 1.95 -6.38 11.60
CA ARG A 208 1.60 -7.37 12.64
C ARG A 208 0.64 -8.43 12.14
N GLU A 209 -0.35 -8.06 11.35
CA GLU A 209 -1.27 -9.01 10.74
C GLU A 209 -0.54 -9.93 9.76
N LEU A 210 0.31 -9.36 8.89
CA LEU A 210 1.17 -10.11 7.97
C LEU A 210 2.14 -11.03 8.71
N ASN A 211 2.64 -10.62 9.88
CA ASN A 211 3.47 -11.48 10.73
C ASN A 211 2.68 -12.73 11.17
N HIS A 212 1.45 -12.55 11.63
CA HIS A 212 0.57 -13.67 12.02
C HIS A 212 0.24 -14.57 10.82
N ILE A 213 -0.16 -13.97 9.69
CA ILE A 213 -0.48 -14.69 8.46
C ILE A 213 0.71 -15.50 7.95
N GLY A 214 1.92 -14.90 7.90
CA GLY A 214 3.09 -15.59 7.41
C GLY A 214 3.53 -16.77 8.29
N HIS A 215 3.22 -16.76 9.60
CA HIS A 215 3.39 -17.97 10.42
C HIS A 215 2.42 -19.09 10.01
N MET A 216 1.19 -18.77 9.63
CA MET A 216 0.22 -19.75 9.13
C MET A 216 0.54 -20.25 7.71
N MET A 217 1.23 -19.45 6.90
CA MET A 217 1.64 -19.80 5.54
C MET A 217 2.89 -20.69 5.46
N LYS A 218 3.52 -21.02 6.59
CA LYS A 218 4.78 -21.77 6.59
C LYS A 218 4.60 -23.12 5.89
N GLY A 219 5.33 -23.33 4.79
CA GLY A 219 5.26 -24.54 3.98
C GLY A 219 4.18 -24.54 2.89
N VAL A 220 3.40 -23.47 2.75
CA VAL A 220 2.43 -23.32 1.65
C VAL A 220 3.13 -22.78 0.40
N PRO A 221 2.96 -23.42 -0.79
CA PRO A 221 3.47 -22.90 -2.05
C PRO A 221 2.97 -21.48 -2.32
N SER A 222 3.84 -20.61 -2.83
CA SER A 222 3.52 -19.19 -2.96
C SER A 222 2.46 -18.89 -4.01
N GLU A 223 2.28 -19.79 -4.96
CA GLU A 223 1.29 -19.71 -6.02
C GLU A 223 -0.14 -19.75 -5.44
N ALA A 224 -0.30 -20.28 -4.23
CA ALA A 224 -1.59 -20.40 -3.55
C ALA A 224 -1.85 -19.29 -2.51
N TRP A 225 -0.88 -18.42 -2.20
CA TRP A 225 -1.01 -17.49 -1.06
C TRP A 225 -2.18 -16.52 -1.20
N LEU A 226 -2.28 -15.84 -2.34
CA LEU A 226 -3.34 -14.86 -2.59
C LEU A 226 -4.73 -15.50 -2.49
N ASP A 227 -4.90 -16.69 -3.05
CA ASP A 227 -6.20 -17.36 -3.12
C ASP A 227 -6.54 -18.17 -1.86
N THR A 228 -5.58 -18.39 -0.96
CA THR A 228 -5.81 -19.17 0.28
C THR A 228 -5.95 -18.27 1.52
N TYR A 229 -5.13 -17.22 1.61
CA TYR A 229 -5.04 -16.39 2.82
C TYR A 229 -5.49 -14.95 2.62
N PHE A 230 -5.58 -14.52 1.36
CA PHE A 230 -6.09 -13.20 0.98
C PHE A 230 -7.33 -13.32 0.08
N SER A 231 -8.03 -14.47 0.15
CA SER A 231 -9.26 -14.71 -0.58
C SER A 231 -10.43 -13.97 0.05
N GLY A 232 -11.08 -13.11 -0.72
CA GLY A 232 -12.28 -12.39 -0.31
C GLY A 232 -12.37 -11.05 -1.03
N ASP A 233 -13.53 -10.75 -1.63
CA ASP A 233 -13.74 -9.54 -2.43
C ASP A 233 -14.46 -8.43 -1.66
N HIS A 234 -14.19 -8.30 -0.35
CA HIS A 234 -14.76 -7.21 0.43
C HIS A 234 -13.72 -6.62 1.38
N PHE A 235 -13.50 -5.31 1.24
CA PHE A 235 -12.98 -4.53 2.35
C PHE A 235 -13.90 -4.78 3.55
N GLY A 236 -13.34 -5.27 4.66
CA GLY A 236 -14.06 -5.30 5.92
C GLY A 236 -14.51 -3.89 6.32
N GLN A 237 -15.21 -3.79 7.46
CA GLN A 237 -15.57 -2.47 8.00
C GLN A 237 -14.33 -1.58 8.14
N PRO A 238 -14.41 -0.28 7.77
CA PRO A 238 -13.27 0.61 7.87
C PRO A 238 -12.73 0.65 9.30
N PHE A 239 -11.42 0.50 9.45
CA PHE A 239 -10.72 0.69 10.70
C PHE A 239 -10.49 2.19 10.91
N GLU A 240 -11.27 2.79 11.79
CA GLU A 240 -11.04 4.15 12.32
C GLU A 240 -10.48 4.02 13.74
N PRO A 241 -9.15 3.96 13.91
CA PRO A 241 -8.56 3.85 15.24
C PRO A 241 -8.86 5.11 16.06
N THR A 242 -8.95 4.99 17.37
CA THR A 242 -8.76 6.15 18.25
C THR A 242 -7.30 6.16 18.68
N LEU A 243 -6.58 7.23 18.31
CA LEU A 243 -5.18 7.40 18.69
C LEU A 243 -5.17 8.04 20.08
N ASP A 244 -4.67 7.30 21.07
CA ASP A 244 -4.33 7.86 22.37
C ASP A 244 -2.88 8.35 22.32
N LEU A 245 -2.70 9.66 22.34
CA LEU A 245 -1.41 10.32 22.18
C LEU A 245 -0.97 10.87 23.54
N ASP A 246 0.20 10.45 24.02
CA ASP A 246 0.87 11.16 25.12
C ASP A 246 1.50 12.44 24.56
N ILE A 247 1.13 13.57 25.15
CA ILE A 247 1.74 14.86 24.86
C ILE A 247 2.87 15.05 25.87
N GLN A 248 4.11 14.93 25.40
CA GLN A 248 5.30 15.18 26.22
C GLN A 248 5.38 16.66 26.62
N GLN A 249 6.16 16.97 27.65
CA GLN A 249 6.30 18.35 28.17
C GLN A 249 6.85 19.33 27.13
N ASP A 250 7.55 18.85 26.09
CA ASP A 250 8.07 19.65 24.98
C ASP A 250 7.05 19.84 23.82
N GLY A 251 5.82 19.33 23.98
CA GLY A 251 4.76 19.41 22.98
C GLY A 251 4.84 18.34 21.89
N THR A 252 5.81 17.43 21.95
CA THR A 252 5.85 16.28 21.04
C THR A 252 4.73 15.30 21.36
N LYS A 253 4.07 14.81 20.31
CA LYS A 253 3.01 13.80 20.42
C LYS A 253 3.63 12.43 20.19
N GLN A 254 3.61 11.59 21.21
CA GLN A 254 4.02 10.19 21.12
C GLN A 254 2.78 9.30 21.16
N LEU A 255 2.66 8.38 20.20
CA LEU A 255 1.52 7.47 20.16
C LEU A 255 1.65 6.43 21.26
N ARG A 256 0.78 6.53 22.28
CA ARG A 256 0.78 5.64 23.45
C ARG A 256 0.05 4.34 23.15
N GLN A 257 -1.10 4.47 22.51
CA GLN A 257 -1.97 3.34 22.22
C GLN A 257 -2.83 3.61 20.99
N VAL A 258 -3.05 2.56 20.21
CA VAL A 258 -4.08 2.55 19.16
C VAL A 258 -5.27 1.77 19.71
N LEU A 259 -6.35 2.49 20.00
CA LEU A 259 -7.63 1.90 20.40
C LEU A 259 -8.40 1.53 19.13
N LEU A 260 -8.70 0.25 18.98
CA LEU A 260 -9.51 -0.26 17.88
C LEU A 260 -10.98 -0.06 18.25
N GLY A 261 -11.75 0.60 17.37
CA GLY A 261 -13.17 0.93 17.60
C GLY A 261 -14.05 -0.29 17.90
N GLU A 262 -15.31 -0.02 18.30
CA GLU A 262 -16.26 -1.00 18.84
C GLU A 262 -16.60 -2.13 17.85
N GLY A 263 -15.80 -3.19 17.88
CA GLY A 263 -16.01 -4.39 17.05
C GLY A 263 -14.85 -5.35 17.18
N ARG A 264 -14.72 -6.00 18.35
CA ARG A 264 -13.58 -6.86 18.78
C ARG A 264 -12.28 -6.09 19.03
N GLY A 265 -12.36 -5.09 19.92
CA GLY A 265 -11.19 -4.32 20.35
C GLY A 265 -10.09 -5.19 20.96
N ARG A 266 -8.95 -5.31 20.27
CA ARG A 266 -7.67 -5.62 20.90
C ARG A 266 -7.02 -4.29 21.28
N ILE A 267 -6.69 -4.13 22.56
CA ILE A 267 -5.80 -3.05 23.01
C ILE A 267 -4.42 -3.33 22.44
N VAL A 268 -3.84 -2.35 21.76
CA VAL A 268 -2.51 -2.47 21.18
C VAL A 268 -1.60 -1.38 21.73
N HIS A 269 -0.74 -1.78 22.65
CA HIS A 269 0.35 -0.95 23.14
C HIS A 269 1.43 -0.83 22.06
N ILE A 270 1.84 0.40 21.76
CA ILE A 270 3.02 0.67 20.96
C ILE A 270 4.15 0.87 21.97
N GLY A 271 5.07 -0.09 22.01
CA GLY A 271 6.25 -0.06 22.88
C GLY A 271 7.37 0.77 22.29
#